data_AF-A0A2V5QTA0-F1
#
_entry.id   AF-A0A2V5QTA0-F1
#
_cell.length_a   1.000
_cell.length_b   1.000
_cell.length_c   1.000
_cell.angle_alpha   90.00
_cell.angle_beta   90.00
_cell.angle_gamma   90.00
#
_symmetry.space_group_name_H-M   'P 1'
#
loop_
_entity.id
_entity.type
_entity.pdbx_description
1 polymer ?
#
loop_
_entity_poly.entity_id
_entity_poly.type
_entity_poly.pdbx_seq_one_letter_code
_entity_poly.pdbx_strand_id
1 'polypeptide(L)'
;RAGSAPEANSILVPKHDADIAMEAAACIGCGACAAACPNGSAMLFTSAKVSHLAFLPQGHPERESRVLKMVSVMDAEGFGNCTNTYECEAVCPAEISASFISKLNREYARAQFRKRLGE
;
A
#
# COMPACT_ATOMS: atom_id res chain seq x y z
N ARG A 1 -25.34 -3.80 15.08
CA ARG A 1 -24.61 -4.90 15.75
C ARG A 1 -23.99 -5.73 14.66
N ALA A 2 -22.66 -5.86 14.59
CA ALA A 2 -22.08 -6.88 13.73
C ALA A 2 -22.54 -8.23 14.29
N GLY A 3 -23.25 -9.03 13.49
CA GLY A 3 -23.42 -10.45 13.82
C GLY A 3 -22.04 -11.08 14.01
N SER A 4 -21.95 -12.17 14.78
CA SER A 4 -20.69 -12.88 15.06
C SER A 4 -19.80 -12.87 13.82
N ALA A 5 -18.61 -12.26 13.93
CA ALA A 5 -17.68 -12.18 12.82
C ALA A 5 -17.41 -13.60 12.30
N PRO A 6 -17.37 -13.81 10.98
CA PRO A 6 -17.01 -15.11 10.42
C PRO A 6 -15.62 -15.52 10.93
N GLU A 7 -15.39 -16.84 11.03
CA GLU A 7 -14.12 -17.40 11.46
C GLU A 7 -12.98 -16.91 10.54
N ALA A 8 -11.82 -16.57 11.11
CA ALA A 8 -10.77 -15.85 10.38
C ALA A 8 -10.23 -16.62 9.16
N ASN A 9 -10.21 -17.96 9.24
CA ASN A 9 -9.74 -18.86 8.20
C ASN A 9 -10.85 -19.32 7.25
N SER A 10 -12.10 -18.85 7.42
CA SER A 10 -13.21 -19.25 6.55
C SER A 10 -13.11 -18.68 5.14
N ILE A 11 -12.33 -17.60 4.95
CA ILE A 11 -12.09 -16.99 3.64
C ILE A 11 -10.74 -17.48 3.11
N LEU A 12 -10.78 -18.36 2.11
CA LEU A 12 -9.58 -18.88 1.48
C LEU A 12 -8.85 -17.77 0.72
N VAL A 13 -7.54 -17.70 0.91
CA VAL A 13 -6.65 -16.78 0.18
C VAL A 13 -5.66 -17.63 -0.62
N PRO A 14 -5.48 -17.38 -1.92
CA PRO A 14 -4.43 -18.04 -2.69
C PRO A 14 -3.06 -17.85 -2.02
N LYS A 15 -2.25 -18.91 -1.94
CA LYS A 15 -0.93 -18.85 -1.27
C LYS A 15 -0.06 -17.71 -1.79
N HIS A 16 -0.06 -17.51 -3.11
CA HIS A 16 0.66 -16.42 -3.75
C HIS A 16 0.23 -15.03 -3.26
N ASP A 17 -1.08 -14.77 -3.16
CA ASP A 17 -1.60 -13.49 -2.67
C ASP A 17 -1.29 -13.31 -1.19
N ALA A 18 -1.37 -14.38 -0.40
CA ALA A 18 -1.00 -14.35 1.02
C ALA A 18 0.50 -14.03 1.20
N ASP A 19 1.37 -14.61 0.39
CA ASP A 19 2.82 -14.37 0.46
C ASP A 19 3.16 -12.92 0.12
N ILE A 20 2.65 -12.42 -1.01
CA ILE A 20 2.87 -11.03 -1.40
C ILE A 20 2.25 -10.05 -0.38
N ALA A 21 1.10 -10.37 0.19
CA ALA A 21 0.50 -9.57 1.26
C ALA A 21 1.40 -9.51 2.50
N MET A 22 2.06 -10.61 2.85
CA MET A 22 2.96 -10.70 4.00
C MET A 22 4.32 -10.05 3.73
N GLU A 23 4.83 -10.13 2.50
CA GLU A 23 6.01 -9.35 2.06
C GLU A 23 5.75 -7.85 2.24
N ALA A 24 4.61 -7.34 1.76
CA ALA A 24 4.23 -5.94 1.99
C ALA A 24 3.99 -5.61 3.47
N ALA A 25 3.50 -6.58 4.26
CA ALA A 25 3.28 -6.44 5.71
C ALA A 25 4.57 -6.22 6.49
N ALA A 26 5.70 -6.71 5.97
CA ALA A 26 7.01 -6.64 6.64
C ALA A 26 7.50 -5.21 6.88
N CYS A 27 6.87 -4.20 6.24
CA CYS A 27 7.20 -2.80 6.47
C CYS A 27 7.03 -2.40 7.96
N ILE A 28 8.15 -2.16 8.63
CA ILE A 28 8.22 -1.78 10.06
C ILE A 28 8.06 -0.28 10.34
N GLY A 29 7.82 0.55 9.31
CA GLY A 29 7.60 1.99 9.49
C GLY A 29 8.83 2.80 9.92
N CYS A 30 10.04 2.34 9.60
CA CYS A 30 11.29 2.99 10.03
C CYS A 30 11.62 4.32 9.33
N GLY A 31 10.98 4.63 8.19
CA GLY A 31 11.22 5.88 7.45
C GLY A 31 12.49 5.92 6.59
N ALA A 32 13.32 4.87 6.57
CA ALA A 32 14.58 4.84 5.79
C ALA A 32 14.36 5.16 4.30
N CYS A 33 13.27 4.66 3.72
CA CYS A 33 12.93 4.92 2.32
C CYS A 33 12.65 6.40 2.01
N ALA A 34 12.02 7.11 2.95
CA ALA A 34 11.73 8.54 2.78
C ALA A 34 12.99 9.38 2.96
N ALA A 35 13.86 9.00 3.89
CA ALA A 35 15.13 9.67 4.14
C ALA A 35 16.13 9.51 2.99
N ALA A 36 16.18 8.35 2.34
CA ALA A 36 17.10 8.08 1.24
C ALA A 36 16.63 8.59 -0.12
N CYS A 37 15.31 8.79 -0.31
CA CYS A 37 14.78 9.23 -1.59
C CYS A 37 15.22 10.68 -1.91
N PRO A 38 15.80 10.96 -3.09
CA PRO A 38 16.16 12.33 -3.47
C PRO A 38 14.99 13.32 -3.51
N ASN A 39 13.77 12.81 -3.72
CA ASN A 39 12.55 13.62 -3.69
C ASN A 39 11.91 13.68 -2.30
N GLY A 40 12.49 13.03 -1.28
CA GLY A 40 11.85 12.86 0.02
C GLY A 40 10.50 12.14 -0.09
N SER A 41 10.42 11.10 -0.93
CA SER A 41 9.14 10.42 -1.20
C SER A 41 8.83 9.32 -0.19
N ALA A 42 7.62 9.32 0.38
CA ALA A 42 7.12 8.23 1.23
C ALA A 42 6.39 7.12 0.44
N MET A 43 6.48 7.13 -0.90
CA MET A 43 5.77 6.20 -1.78
C MET A 43 6.00 4.72 -1.45
N LEU A 44 7.22 4.30 -1.06
CA LEU A 44 7.49 2.89 -0.70
C LEU A 44 6.72 2.48 0.56
N PHE A 45 6.74 3.31 1.61
CA PHE A 45 5.96 3.08 2.83
C PHE A 45 4.46 3.03 2.53
N THR A 46 3.95 4.04 1.83
CA THR A 46 2.53 4.14 1.46
C THR A 46 2.09 2.93 0.65
N SER A 47 2.91 2.52 -0.32
CA SER A 47 2.62 1.37 -1.18
C SER A 47 2.63 0.04 -0.44
N ALA A 48 3.53 -0.16 0.52
CA ALA A 48 3.56 -1.36 1.36
C ALA A 48 2.26 -1.48 2.19
N LYS A 49 1.84 -0.40 2.85
CA LYS A 49 0.62 -0.40 3.68
C LYS A 49 -0.67 -0.56 2.86
N VAL A 50 -0.73 0.01 1.66
CA VAL A 50 -1.84 -0.23 0.74
C VAL A 50 -1.82 -1.68 0.25
N SER A 51 -0.67 -2.18 -0.19
CA SER A 51 -0.55 -3.50 -0.81
C SER A 51 -0.84 -4.63 0.18
N HIS A 52 -0.34 -4.54 1.41
CA HIS A 52 -0.57 -5.54 2.47
C HIS A 52 -2.03 -5.98 2.57
N LEU A 53 -2.96 -5.02 2.48
CA LEU A 53 -4.39 -5.30 2.61
C LEU A 53 -5.12 -5.32 1.26
N ALA A 54 -4.52 -4.80 0.18
CA ALA A 54 -5.14 -4.83 -1.16
C ALA A 54 -5.03 -6.21 -1.85
N PHE A 55 -4.16 -7.09 -1.36
CA PHE A 55 -4.07 -8.50 -1.76
C PHE A 55 -5.01 -9.42 -0.96
N LEU A 56 -5.54 -8.93 0.16
CA LEU A 56 -6.38 -9.74 1.06
C LEU A 56 -7.87 -9.40 0.87
N PRO A 57 -8.75 -10.41 0.77
CA PRO A 57 -10.19 -10.18 0.61
C PRO A 57 -10.78 -9.38 1.79
N GLN A 58 -10.23 -9.54 3.00
CA GLN A 58 -10.62 -8.79 4.18
C GLN A 58 -10.35 -7.28 4.04
N GLY A 59 -9.34 -6.90 3.25
CA GLY A 59 -8.98 -5.51 3.02
C GLY A 59 -9.69 -4.86 1.82
N HIS A 60 -10.44 -5.63 1.02
CA HIS A 60 -11.15 -5.14 -0.16
C HIS A 60 -12.21 -4.07 0.14
N PRO A 61 -13.06 -4.17 1.18
CA PRO A 61 -14.10 -3.18 1.45
C PRO A 61 -13.57 -1.76 1.64
N GLU A 62 -12.33 -1.61 2.12
CA GLU A 62 -11.70 -0.32 2.38
C GLU A 62 -10.60 0.02 1.36
N ARG A 63 -10.40 -0.80 0.33
CA ARG A 63 -9.24 -0.70 -0.57
C ARG A 63 -9.12 0.68 -1.21
N GLU A 64 -10.22 1.22 -1.71
CA GLU A 64 -10.26 2.52 -2.39
C GLU A 64 -10.15 3.68 -1.41
N SER A 65 -10.90 3.65 -0.31
CA SER A 65 -10.84 4.70 0.70
C SER A 65 -9.45 4.74 1.37
N ARG A 66 -8.81 3.59 1.57
CA ARG A 66 -7.45 3.48 2.10
C ARG A 66 -6.44 4.12 1.18
N VAL A 67 -6.39 3.74 -0.10
CA VAL A 67 -5.40 4.32 -1.02
C VAL A 67 -5.57 5.82 -1.18
N LEU A 68 -6.82 6.30 -1.31
CA LEU A 68 -7.10 7.74 -1.42
C LEU A 68 -6.68 8.50 -0.16
N LYS A 69 -7.01 7.99 1.04
CA LYS A 69 -6.65 8.62 2.31
C LYS A 69 -5.15 8.63 2.53
N MET A 70 -4.46 7.52 2.27
CA MET A 70 -3.03 7.43 2.50
C MET A 70 -2.24 8.34 1.55
N VAL A 71 -2.60 8.38 0.26
CA VAL A 71 -1.98 9.31 -0.70
C VAL A 71 -2.28 10.76 -0.31
N SER A 72 -3.53 11.07 0.06
CA SER A 72 -3.90 12.42 0.50
C SER A 72 -3.12 12.89 1.72
N VAL A 73 -2.85 12.01 2.69
CA VAL A 73 -2.03 12.34 3.87
C VAL A 73 -0.57 12.51 3.46
N MET A 74 -0.03 11.62 2.63
CA MET A 74 1.34 11.74 2.11
C MET A 74 1.57 13.09 1.42
N ASP A 75 0.62 13.52 0.58
CA ASP A 75 0.67 14.81 -0.11
C ASP A 75 0.53 15.98 0.87
N ALA A 76 -0.38 15.88 1.85
CA ALA A 76 -0.61 16.95 2.85
C ALA A 76 0.61 17.18 3.78
N GLU A 77 1.35 16.13 4.08
CA GLU A 77 2.60 16.18 4.86
C GLU A 77 3.81 16.63 4.02
N GLY A 78 3.62 16.87 2.70
CA GLY A 78 4.65 17.42 1.82
C GLY A 78 5.70 16.42 1.33
N PHE A 79 5.43 15.11 1.39
CA PHE A 79 6.32 14.12 0.80
C PHE A 79 6.35 14.24 -0.73
N GLY A 80 7.52 14.05 -1.34
CA GLY A 80 7.66 14.14 -2.79
C GLY A 80 7.13 12.93 -3.56
N ASN A 81 7.07 13.06 -4.88
CA ASN A 81 6.62 12.02 -5.79
C ASN A 81 7.74 11.07 -6.22
N CYS A 82 7.38 9.85 -6.64
CA CYS A 82 8.35 8.88 -7.17
C CYS A 82 8.80 9.24 -8.59
N THR A 83 10.11 9.21 -8.85
CA THR A 83 10.72 9.34 -10.18
C THR A 83 11.55 8.10 -10.55
N ASN A 84 11.31 6.97 -9.89
CA ASN A 84 11.96 5.68 -10.14
C ASN A 84 13.49 5.70 -9.95
N THR A 85 13.97 6.29 -8.85
CA THR A 85 15.39 6.26 -8.47
C THR A 85 15.80 4.95 -7.78
N TYR A 86 14.85 4.20 -7.23
CA TYR A 86 15.03 2.91 -6.54
C TYR A 86 15.88 2.89 -5.27
N GLU A 87 16.40 4.04 -4.82
CA GLU A 87 17.10 4.18 -3.52
C GLU A 87 16.29 3.64 -2.34
N CYS A 88 14.96 3.81 -2.37
CA CYS A 88 14.07 3.36 -1.31
C CYS A 88 14.11 1.85 -1.08
N GLU A 89 14.24 1.04 -2.15
CA GLU A 89 14.33 -0.42 -2.07
C GLU A 89 15.72 -0.85 -1.60
N ALA A 90 16.77 -0.19 -2.10
CA ALA A 90 18.16 -0.47 -1.74
C ALA A 90 18.45 -0.28 -0.24
N VAL A 91 17.80 0.69 0.42
CA VAL A 91 18.01 0.97 1.86
C VAL A 91 17.01 0.27 2.78
N CYS A 92 16.02 -0.45 2.25
CA CYS A 92 14.93 -0.97 3.06
C CYS A 92 15.43 -2.15 3.94
N PRO A 93 15.43 -2.04 5.28
CA PRO A 93 15.89 -3.14 6.13
C PRO A 93 14.92 -4.32 6.17
N ALA A 94 13.70 -4.14 5.66
CA ALA A 94 12.67 -5.17 5.55
C ALA A 94 12.51 -5.66 4.09
N GLU A 95 13.43 -5.28 3.21
CA GLU A 95 13.49 -5.77 1.82
C GLU A 95 12.19 -5.56 1.02
N ILE A 96 11.49 -4.44 1.28
CA ILE A 96 10.26 -4.09 0.56
C ILE A 96 10.60 -3.69 -0.87
N SER A 97 10.05 -4.43 -1.83
CA SER A 97 10.28 -4.15 -3.25
C SER A 97 9.57 -2.88 -3.75
N ALA A 98 10.24 -2.11 -4.61
CA ALA A 98 9.63 -0.96 -5.29
C ALA A 98 8.48 -1.37 -6.24
N SER A 99 8.33 -2.65 -6.57
CA SER A 99 7.19 -3.14 -7.35
C SER A 99 5.83 -2.83 -6.70
N PHE A 100 5.77 -2.73 -5.37
CA PHE A 100 4.57 -2.29 -4.65
C PHE A 100 4.17 -0.85 -5.00
N ILE A 101 5.11 0.03 -5.35
CA ILE A 101 4.80 1.40 -5.82
C ILE A 101 3.95 1.35 -7.09
N SER A 102 4.24 0.42 -8.00
CA SER A 102 3.43 0.25 -9.20
C SER A 102 2.02 -0.26 -8.88
N LYS A 103 1.87 -1.12 -7.87
CA LYS A 103 0.57 -1.56 -7.36
C LYS A 103 -0.19 -0.38 -6.75
N LEU A 104 0.44 0.44 -5.91
CA LEU A 104 -0.14 1.67 -5.35
C LEU A 104 -0.69 2.58 -6.45
N ASN A 105 0.09 2.85 -7.49
CA ASN A 105 -0.33 3.71 -8.60
C ASN A 105 -1.56 3.16 -9.32
N ARG A 106 -1.64 1.84 -9.53
CA ARG A 106 -2.83 1.18 -10.10
C ARG A 106 -4.04 1.27 -9.19
N GLU A 107 -3.87 1.06 -7.89
CA GLU A 107 -4.96 1.20 -6.91
C GLU A 107 -5.49 2.64 -6.85
N TYR A 108 -4.57 3.61 -6.82
CA TYR A 108 -4.93 5.02 -6.79
C TYR A 108 -5.65 5.45 -8.07
N ALA A 109 -5.14 5.06 -9.24
CA ALA A 109 -5.79 5.35 -10.53
C ALA A 109 -7.20 4.75 -10.60
N ARG A 110 -7.36 3.49 -10.17
CA ARG A 110 -8.67 2.83 -10.08
C ARG A 110 -9.62 3.57 -9.14
N ALA A 111 -9.18 3.90 -7.94
CA ALA A 111 -10.00 4.60 -6.95
C ALA A 111 -10.41 6.00 -7.42
N GLN A 112 -9.48 6.75 -8.03
CA GLN A 112 -9.76 8.06 -8.61
C GLN A 112 -10.76 7.98 -9.77
N PHE A 113 -10.67 6.95 -10.61
CA PHE A 113 -11.62 6.73 -11.69
C PHE A 113 -13.03 6.45 -11.15
N ARG A 114 -13.19 5.54 -10.19
CA ARG A 114 -14.50 5.25 -9.57
C ARG A 114 -15.10 6.45 -8.85
N LYS A 115 -14.28 7.19 -8.09
CA LYS A 115 -14.70 8.44 -7.44
C LYS A 115 -15.24 9.47 -8.45
N ARG A 116 -14.64 9.56 -9.63
CA ARG A 116 -15.12 10.45 -10.72
C ARG A 116 -16.43 9.97 -11.35
N LEU A 117 -16.70 8.67 -11.36
CA LEU A 117 -17.97 8.10 -11.79
C LEU A 117 -19.10 8.24 -10.76
N GLY A 118 -18.80 8.74 -9.55
CA GLY A 118 -19.78 8.90 -8.47
C GLY A 118 -20.09 7.61 -7.72
N GLU A 119 -19.23 6.59 -7.85
CA GLU A 119 -19.31 5.32 -7.10
C GLU A 119 -18.58 5.35 -5.76
#